data_AF-A0A8T5A2T4-F1
#
_entry.id   AF-A0A8T5A2T4-F1
#
_cell.length_a   1.000
_cell.length_b   1.000
_cell.length_c   1.000
_cell.angle_alpha   90.00
_cell.angle_beta   90.00
_cell.angle_gamma   90.00
#
_symmetry.space_group_name_H-M   'P 1'
#
loop_
_entity.id
_entity.type
_entity.pdbx_description
1 polymer ?
#
loop_
_entity_poly.entity_id
_entity_poly.type
_entity_poly.pdbx_seq_one_letter_code
_entity_poly.pdbx_strand_id
1 'polypeptide(L)'
;MRRIFPIGNTCTICEETYPSSILYTCQYCKRRCCGNCIIQKDNGEIICLECAVKSLLPQSRGRSKYANLSILLAKRFRLRDEATLSFAEIEDVIGDRLPKSAYENRGWWNNVWGHPQSEAWLTVGWRVKEVNLEAKTVTFIREEKTKIGESEGARRRRSRNTKSSVNLRALATKAKLALKRSRKPSKTKIALLQARLKNIERSKGAGRRGGKSVYERRLYRAYERP
;
A
#
# COMPACT_ATOMS: atom_id res chain seq x y z
N MET A 1 -0.51 49.20 17.81
CA MET A 1 -1.49 48.55 18.74
C MET A 1 -1.15 47.07 18.84
N ARG A 2 -0.54 46.64 19.96
CA ARG A 2 -0.24 45.21 20.22
C ARG A 2 -1.53 44.53 20.65
N ARG A 3 -2.13 43.69 19.79
CA ARG A 3 -3.29 42.88 20.16
C ARG A 3 -2.80 41.70 20.99
N ILE A 4 -2.91 41.84 22.31
CA ILE A 4 -2.75 40.75 23.27
C ILE A 4 -3.99 39.85 23.11
N PHE A 5 -3.81 38.64 22.59
CA PHE A 5 -4.82 37.59 22.61
C PHE A 5 -4.46 36.60 23.73
N PRO A 6 -5.10 36.65 24.89
CA PRO A 6 -4.88 35.66 25.93
C PRO A 6 -5.68 34.38 25.58
N ILE A 7 -5.10 33.22 25.89
CA ILE A 7 -5.66 31.86 25.71
C ILE A 7 -5.46 31.27 24.29
N GLY A 8 -4.20 31.20 23.88
CA GLY A 8 -3.48 29.93 23.76
C GLY A 8 -4.00 28.88 22.78
N ASN A 9 -3.90 29.13 21.48
CA ASN A 9 -3.65 28.03 20.55
C ASN A 9 -2.36 28.31 19.77
N THR A 10 -1.28 27.70 20.22
CA THR A 10 0.00 27.75 19.51
C THR A 10 -0.03 26.80 18.33
N CYS A 11 0.60 27.20 17.23
CA CYS A 11 0.87 26.27 16.14
C CYS A 11 1.95 25.29 16.59
N THR A 12 1.74 23.98 16.38
CA THR A 12 2.74 22.97 16.77
C THR A 12 4.00 22.94 15.90
N ILE A 13 4.09 23.77 14.85
CA ILE A 13 5.22 23.81 13.92
C ILE A 13 6.00 25.13 14.06
N CYS A 14 5.32 26.28 14.04
CA CYS A 14 5.98 27.58 14.17
C CYS A 14 5.95 28.18 15.59
N GLU A 15 5.30 27.51 16.55
CA GLU A 15 5.22 27.89 17.98
C GLU A 15 4.59 29.27 18.28
N GLU A 16 4.19 30.02 17.26
CA GLU A 16 3.49 31.28 17.38
C GLU A 16 2.04 31.11 17.85
N THR A 17 1.52 32.14 18.50
CA THR A 17 0.16 32.15 19.04
C THR A 17 -0.82 32.68 17.99
N TYR A 18 -1.80 31.86 17.63
CA TYR A 18 -2.84 32.23 16.67
C TYR A 18 -4.24 32.16 17.29
N PRO A 19 -5.20 32.96 16.78
CA PRO A 19 -6.61 32.77 17.08
C PRO A 19 -7.06 31.36 16.68
N SER A 20 -7.92 30.74 17.50
CA SER A 20 -8.47 29.40 17.28
C SER A 20 -9.12 29.21 15.90
N SER A 21 -9.72 30.27 15.36
CA SER A 21 -10.42 30.30 14.07
C SER A 21 -9.52 30.09 12.85
N ILE A 22 -8.22 30.33 12.97
CA ILE A 22 -7.26 30.31 11.86
C ILE A 22 -6.37 29.05 11.92
N LEU A 23 -6.61 28.18 12.90
CA LEU A 23 -5.88 26.92 13.06
C LEU A 23 -6.63 25.76 12.45
N TYR A 24 -5.91 24.99 11.65
CA TYR A 24 -6.39 23.80 10.99
C TYR A 24 -5.92 22.55 11.72
N THR A 25 -6.75 21.51 11.73
CA THR A 25 -6.39 20.21 12.31
C THR A 25 -5.84 19.28 11.23
N CYS A 26 -4.65 18.74 11.47
CA CYS A 26 -4.07 17.74 10.58
C CYS A 26 -4.84 16.42 10.68
N GLN A 27 -5.22 15.83 9.55
CA GLN A 27 -5.96 14.57 9.54
C GLN A 27 -5.14 13.36 10.02
N TYR A 28 -3.80 13.41 9.92
CA TYR A 28 -2.93 12.30 10.33
C TYR A 28 -2.55 12.37 11.82
N CYS A 29 -2.01 13.49 12.28
CA CYS A 29 -1.51 13.63 13.65
C CYS A 29 -2.47 14.37 14.60
N LYS A 30 -3.60 14.88 14.10
CA LYS A 30 -4.63 15.62 14.86
C LYS A 30 -4.13 16.90 15.56
N ARG A 31 -2.91 17.36 15.27
CA ARG A 31 -2.34 18.61 15.79
C ARG A 31 -2.93 19.84 15.09
N ARG A 32 -2.95 20.99 15.78
CA ARG A 32 -3.42 22.28 15.26
C ARG A 32 -2.24 23.05 14.64
N CYS A 33 -2.39 23.44 13.37
CA CYS A 33 -1.37 24.13 12.59
C CYS A 33 -1.96 25.39 11.95
N CYS A 34 -1.16 26.44 11.78
CA CYS A 34 -1.59 27.64 11.05
C CYS A 34 -1.67 27.37 9.54
N GLY A 35 -2.31 28.28 8.79
CA GLY A 35 -2.48 28.17 7.34
C GLY A 35 -1.17 28.01 6.55
N ASN A 36 -0.06 28.57 7.05
CA ASN A 36 1.26 28.43 6.40
C ASN A 36 1.93 27.08 6.69
N CYS A 37 1.52 26.39 7.76
CA CYS A 37 2.12 25.12 8.17
C CYS A 37 1.30 23.89 7.74
N ILE A 38 0.41 24.06 6.76
CA ILE A 38 -0.42 22.98 6.19
C ILE A 38 -0.23 22.85 4.67
N ILE A 39 -0.52 21.65 4.18
CA ILE A 39 -0.67 21.33 2.76
C ILE A 39 -2.07 20.75 2.57
N GLN A 40 -2.78 21.22 1.56
CA GLN A 40 -4.04 20.65 1.10
C GLN A 40 -3.75 19.67 -0.04
N LYS A 41 -4.21 18.43 0.07
CA LYS A 41 -4.17 17.46 -1.04
C LYS A 41 -5.32 17.69 -2.02
N ASP A 42 -5.22 17.08 -3.20
CA ASP A 42 -6.25 17.09 -4.25
C ASP A 42 -7.63 16.60 -3.77
N ASN A 43 -7.67 15.76 -2.73
CA ASN A 43 -8.90 15.23 -2.12
C ASN A 43 -9.53 16.18 -1.07
N GLY A 44 -8.98 17.39 -0.87
CA GLY A 44 -9.39 18.33 0.19
C GLY A 44 -8.89 17.97 1.60
N GLU A 45 -7.99 16.99 1.72
CA GLU A 45 -7.39 16.59 2.99
C GLU A 45 -6.35 17.62 3.46
N ILE A 46 -6.51 18.11 4.69
CA ILE A 46 -5.54 19.04 5.31
C ILE A 46 -4.51 18.26 6.13
N ILE A 47 -3.24 18.49 5.82
CA ILE A 47 -2.12 17.77 6.42
C ILE A 47 -1.07 18.79 6.86
N CYS A 48 -0.52 18.65 8.06
CA CYS A 48 0.58 19.51 8.49
C CYS A 48 1.88 19.19 7.71
N LEU A 49 2.77 20.18 7.56
CA LEU A 49 4.04 20.01 6.83
C LEU A 49 4.84 18.79 7.30
N GLU A 50 4.88 18.54 8.62
CA GLU A 50 5.60 17.39 9.18
C GLU A 50 5.00 16.04 8.75
N CYS A 51 3.67 15.93 8.71
CA CYS A 51 2.98 14.74 8.20
C CYS A 51 3.10 14.61 6.69
N ALA A 52 3.10 15.72 5.95
CA ALA A 52 3.32 15.71 4.51
C ALA A 52 4.73 15.20 4.17
N VAL A 53 5.77 15.72 4.86
CA VAL A 53 7.14 15.21 4.73
C VAL A 53 7.21 13.74 5.10
N LYS A 54 6.59 13.31 6.21
CA LYS A 54 6.51 11.87 6.58
C LYS A 54 5.81 11.01 5.53
N SER A 55 4.85 11.55 4.78
CA SER A 55 4.17 10.81 3.70
C SER A 55 4.99 10.72 2.41
N LEU A 56 5.89 11.68 2.16
CA LEU A 56 6.83 11.69 1.05
C LEU A 56 8.09 10.89 1.36
N LEU A 57 8.45 10.82 2.64
CA LEU A 57 9.46 9.88 3.09
C LEU A 57 8.93 8.46 2.89
N PRO A 58 9.75 7.53 2.37
CA PRO A 58 9.38 6.14 2.21
C PRO A 58 9.12 5.47 3.57
N GLN A 59 7.96 5.72 4.19
CA GLN A 59 7.61 5.10 5.45
C GLN A 59 7.38 3.61 5.25
N SER A 60 7.94 2.86 6.20
CA SER A 60 8.17 1.42 6.25
C SER A 60 6.92 0.55 6.34
N ARG A 61 5.83 0.87 5.62
CA ARG A 61 4.67 -0.01 5.48
C ARG A 61 5.08 -1.24 4.64
N GLY A 62 5.80 -2.17 5.27
CA GLY A 62 6.38 -3.37 4.65
C GLY A 62 7.92 -3.44 4.67
N ARG A 63 8.62 -2.56 5.38
CA ARG A 63 10.10 -2.62 5.53
C ARG A 63 10.49 -2.95 6.96
N SER A 64 11.57 -3.73 7.13
CA SER A 64 12.11 -4.07 8.44
C SER A 64 12.54 -2.80 9.19
N LYS A 65 12.53 -2.84 10.54
CA LYS A 65 13.00 -1.75 11.42
C LYS A 65 14.34 -1.15 10.95
N TYR A 66 15.20 -1.99 10.39
CA TYR A 66 16.56 -1.66 9.98
C TYR A 66 16.70 -1.17 8.52
N ALA A 67 15.59 -0.90 7.83
CA ALA A 67 15.65 -0.53 6.41
C ALA A 67 16.34 0.82 6.14
N ASN A 68 16.36 1.74 7.09
CA ASN A 68 17.11 2.99 6.93
C ASN A 68 18.63 2.75 6.93
N LEU A 69 19.09 1.80 7.75
CA LEU A 69 20.49 1.39 7.80
C LEU A 69 20.93 0.80 6.45
N SER A 70 20.09 -0.01 5.81
CA SER A 70 20.40 -0.57 4.49
C SER A 70 20.54 0.52 3.42
N ILE A 71 19.65 1.53 3.43
CA ILE A 71 19.73 2.67 2.51
C ILE A 71 21.02 3.48 2.74
N LEU A 72 21.40 3.70 4.00
CA LEU A 72 22.63 4.43 4.33
C LEU A 72 23.87 3.70 3.81
N LEU A 73 23.97 2.38 4.07
CA LEU A 73 25.08 1.57 3.59
C LEU A 73 25.12 1.53 2.05
N ALA A 74 23.97 1.44 1.39
CA ALA A 74 23.87 1.51 -0.07
C ALA A 74 24.29 2.88 -0.64
N LYS A 75 24.11 3.99 0.10
CA LYS A 75 24.63 5.30 -0.29
C LYS A 75 26.14 5.38 -0.09
N ARG A 76 26.65 4.92 1.06
CA ARG A 76 28.10 4.90 1.36
C ARG A 76 28.89 4.01 0.39
N PHE A 77 28.26 2.97 -0.14
CA PHE A 77 28.81 2.09 -1.19
C PHE A 77 29.40 2.80 -2.40
N ARG A 78 28.88 3.99 -2.76
CA ARG A 78 29.42 4.74 -3.91
C ARG A 78 30.80 5.36 -3.65
N LEU A 79 31.22 5.44 -2.39
CA LEU A 79 32.36 6.25 -1.97
C LEU A 79 33.47 5.44 -1.28
N ARG A 80 33.12 4.37 -0.54
CA ARG A 80 34.08 3.59 0.25
C ARG A 80 33.68 2.11 0.32
N ASP A 81 34.68 1.23 0.43
CA ASP A 81 34.50 -0.21 0.60
C ASP A 81 34.47 -0.66 2.08
N GLU A 82 34.85 0.23 3.01
CA GLU A 82 34.78 0.03 4.46
C GLU A 82 34.07 1.22 5.13
N ALA A 83 33.19 0.93 6.08
CA ALA A 83 32.42 1.92 6.80
C ALA A 83 32.33 1.56 8.29
N THR A 84 32.99 2.37 9.12
CA THR A 84 32.84 2.30 10.57
C THR A 84 31.66 3.18 10.99
N LEU A 85 30.82 2.65 11.87
CA LEU A 85 29.66 3.33 12.44
C LEU A 85 29.64 3.11 13.95
N SER A 86 29.33 4.16 14.70
CA SER A 86 29.03 4.05 16.12
C SER A 86 27.60 3.57 16.35
N PHE A 87 27.33 3.03 17.54
CA PHE A 87 25.97 2.57 17.87
C PHE A 87 24.98 3.75 17.91
N ALA A 88 25.43 4.93 18.36
CA ALA A 88 24.63 6.14 18.37
C ALA A 88 24.22 6.58 16.96
N GLU A 89 25.15 6.55 16.00
CA GLU A 89 24.82 6.84 14.59
C GLU A 89 23.84 5.82 14.02
N ILE A 90 23.98 4.54 14.38
CA ILE A 90 23.07 3.49 13.92
C ILE A 90 21.65 3.72 14.49
N GLU A 91 21.54 4.09 15.76
CA GLU A 91 20.26 4.41 16.41
C GLU A 91 19.59 5.63 15.77
N ASP A 92 20.35 6.68 15.48
CA ASP A 92 19.85 7.89 14.79
C ASP A 92 19.29 7.56 13.40
N VAL A 93 20.02 6.73 12.65
CA VAL A 93 19.61 6.31 11.29
C VAL A 93 18.36 5.43 11.33
N ILE A 94 18.26 4.52 12.30
CA ILE A 94 17.07 3.68 12.49
C ILE A 94 15.90 4.53 13.01
N GLY A 95 16.19 5.60 13.76
CA GLY A 95 15.20 6.41 14.48
C GLY A 95 14.64 5.70 15.72
N ASP A 96 15.34 4.69 16.24
CA ASP A 96 14.94 3.90 17.41
C ASP A 96 16.19 3.30 18.08
N ARG A 97 16.07 3.00 19.37
CA ARG A 97 17.16 2.42 20.15
C ARG A 97 17.45 0.98 19.74
N LEU A 98 18.72 0.61 19.79
CA LEU A 98 19.18 -0.76 19.61
C LEU A 98 18.77 -1.59 20.83
N PRO A 99 18.40 -2.87 20.62
CA PRO A 99 18.06 -3.75 21.73
C PRO A 99 19.30 -3.99 22.61
N LYS A 100 19.07 -4.24 23.90
CA LYS A 100 20.14 -4.51 24.88
C LYS A 100 21.09 -5.64 24.44
N SER A 101 20.56 -6.63 23.73
CA SER A 101 21.35 -7.73 23.13
C SER A 101 22.40 -7.27 22.11
N ALA A 102 22.19 -6.15 21.41
CA ALA A 102 23.20 -5.59 20.51
C ALA A 102 24.42 -5.02 21.25
N TYR A 103 24.21 -4.59 22.51
CA TYR A 103 25.25 -4.05 23.39
C TYR A 103 26.03 -5.14 24.11
N GLU A 104 25.36 -6.24 24.48
CA GLU A 104 25.96 -7.30 25.30
C GLU A 104 26.57 -8.41 24.45
N ASN A 105 25.97 -8.73 23.31
CA ASN A 105 26.33 -9.91 22.53
C ASN A 105 26.86 -9.53 21.14
N ARG A 106 28.15 -9.81 20.88
CA ARG A 106 28.74 -9.70 19.53
C ARG A 106 27.98 -10.54 18.50
N GLY A 107 27.40 -11.67 18.93
CA GLY A 107 26.60 -12.55 18.06
C GLY A 107 25.35 -11.90 17.47
N TRP A 108 24.86 -10.80 18.06
CA TRP A 108 23.73 -10.05 17.50
C TRP A 108 24.07 -9.42 16.13
N TRP A 109 25.34 -9.08 15.92
CA TRP A 109 25.91 -8.48 14.71
C TRP A 109 26.39 -9.52 13.69
N ASN A 110 25.90 -10.75 13.77
CA ASN A 110 26.29 -11.82 12.86
C ASN A 110 25.76 -11.63 11.43
N ASN A 111 26.38 -12.32 10.48
CA ASN A 111 26.01 -12.26 9.06
C ASN A 111 25.07 -13.43 8.67
N VAL A 112 23.93 -13.59 9.36
CA VAL A 112 22.97 -14.70 9.15
C VAL A 112 21.70 -14.23 8.45
N TRP A 113 21.20 -14.96 7.46
CA TRP A 113 19.90 -14.65 6.81
C TRP A 113 18.72 -15.08 7.69
N GLY A 114 17.62 -14.30 7.69
CA GLY A 114 16.41 -14.60 8.47
C GLY A 114 16.25 -13.79 9.75
N HIS A 115 17.24 -12.97 10.12
CA HIS A 115 17.07 -11.96 11.16
C HIS A 115 16.90 -10.56 10.54
N PRO A 116 15.93 -9.76 11.01
CA PRO A 116 15.64 -8.45 10.41
C PRO A 116 16.83 -7.48 10.43
N GLN A 117 17.69 -7.56 11.43
CA GLN A 117 18.88 -6.70 11.53
C GLN A 117 19.92 -7.08 10.47
N SER A 118 20.26 -8.36 10.37
CA SER A 118 21.33 -8.83 9.48
C SER A 118 20.93 -8.78 8.01
N GLU A 119 19.67 -9.00 7.71
CA GLU A 119 19.13 -8.76 6.37
C GLU A 119 19.35 -7.32 5.90
N ALA A 120 19.40 -6.34 6.79
CA ALA A 120 19.57 -4.94 6.41
C ALA A 120 20.90 -4.69 5.71
N TRP A 121 22.02 -5.19 6.24
CA TRP A 121 23.32 -5.03 5.60
C TRP A 121 23.59 -6.09 4.52
N LEU A 122 23.13 -7.33 4.72
CA LEU A 122 23.32 -8.41 3.75
C LEU A 122 22.59 -8.14 2.42
N THR A 123 21.38 -7.57 2.46
CA THR A 123 20.61 -7.26 1.25
C THR A 123 21.31 -6.25 0.35
N VAL A 124 22.12 -5.37 0.94
CA VAL A 124 22.89 -4.34 0.22
C VAL A 124 24.33 -4.76 -0.08
N GLY A 125 24.71 -6.01 0.19
CA GLY A 125 26.05 -6.55 -0.10
C GLY A 125 27.14 -6.12 0.88
N TRP A 126 26.75 -5.71 2.09
CA TRP A 126 27.66 -5.39 3.18
C TRP A 126 27.66 -6.52 4.21
N ARG A 127 28.80 -6.70 4.88
CA ARG A 127 28.95 -7.61 6.02
C ARG A 127 29.62 -6.91 7.17
N VAL A 128 29.28 -7.34 8.39
CA VAL A 128 30.01 -6.93 9.58
C VAL A 128 31.35 -7.65 9.59
N LYS A 129 32.44 -6.88 9.65
CA LYS A 129 33.83 -7.37 9.77
C LYS A 129 34.24 -7.48 11.22
N GLU A 130 34.06 -6.39 11.97
CA GLU A 130 34.46 -6.31 13.37
C GLU A 130 33.46 -5.49 14.18
N VAL A 131 33.28 -5.89 15.44
CA VAL A 131 32.42 -5.22 16.41
C VAL A 131 33.22 -4.98 17.68
N ASN A 132 33.40 -3.71 18.02
CA ASN A 132 33.98 -3.31 19.28
C ASN A 132 32.85 -2.84 20.22
N LEU A 133 32.54 -3.65 21.23
CA LEU A 133 31.48 -3.36 22.20
C LEU A 133 31.91 -2.29 23.22
N GLU A 134 33.21 -2.19 23.53
CA GLU A 134 33.75 -1.20 24.47
C GLU A 134 33.69 0.21 23.86
N ALA A 135 34.17 0.34 22.62
CA ALA A 135 34.10 1.57 21.85
C ALA A 135 32.70 1.83 21.24
N LYS A 136 31.79 0.84 21.29
CA LYS A 136 30.46 0.87 20.66
C LYS A 136 30.53 1.23 19.18
N THR A 137 31.42 0.56 18.45
CA THR A 137 31.61 0.74 17.01
C THR A 137 31.50 -0.57 16.25
N VAL A 138 30.95 -0.50 15.05
CA VAL A 138 30.83 -1.61 14.11
C VAL A 138 31.49 -1.23 12.80
N THR A 139 32.35 -2.10 12.30
CA THR A 139 33.03 -1.93 11.02
C THR A 139 32.35 -2.83 9.99
N PHE A 140 31.74 -2.21 8.99
CA PHE A 140 31.14 -2.89 7.85
C PHE A 140 32.14 -2.90 6.69
N ILE A 141 32.26 -4.05 6.02
CA ILE A 141 33.02 -4.20 4.80
C ILE A 141 32.11 -4.65 3.67
N ARG A 142 32.42 -4.17 2.47
CA ARG A 142 31.78 -4.63 1.26
C ARG A 142 32.24 -6.05 0.94
N GLU A 143 31.28 -6.94 0.67
CA GLU A 143 31.63 -8.13 -0.11
C GLU A 143 31.76 -7.72 -1.56
N GLU A 144 33.00 -7.69 -2.06
CA GLU A 144 33.18 -7.84 -3.49
C GLU A 144 32.44 -9.10 -3.91
N LYS A 145 31.57 -8.97 -4.90
CA LYS A 145 31.01 -10.12 -5.61
C LYS A 145 32.12 -10.78 -6.42
N THR A 146 33.16 -11.28 -5.76
CA THR A 146 33.77 -12.53 -6.23
C THR A 146 32.64 -13.54 -6.26
N LYS A 147 32.66 -14.41 -7.27
CA LYS A 147 31.58 -15.34 -7.59
C LYS A 147 31.39 -16.35 -6.45
N ILE A 148 30.86 -15.92 -5.30
CA ILE A 148 30.43 -16.80 -4.22
C ILE A 148 29.18 -17.46 -4.77
N GLY A 149 29.39 -18.69 -5.25
CA GLY A 149 28.37 -19.52 -5.84
C GLY A 149 27.07 -19.42 -5.05
N GLU A 150 25.99 -19.18 -5.78
CA GLU A 150 24.64 -19.41 -5.29
C GLU A 150 24.63 -20.80 -4.64
N SER A 151 24.71 -20.87 -3.32
CA SER A 151 24.59 -22.16 -2.64
C SER A 151 23.26 -22.76 -3.09
N GLU A 152 23.31 -23.97 -3.63
CA GLU A 152 22.22 -24.60 -4.39
C GLU A 152 20.86 -24.53 -3.67
N GLY A 153 20.88 -24.45 -2.34
CA GLY A 153 19.71 -24.28 -1.47
C GLY A 153 18.94 -22.96 -1.66
N ALA A 154 19.62 -21.83 -1.82
CA ALA A 154 18.97 -20.52 -2.02
C ALA A 154 18.35 -20.41 -3.43
N ARG A 155 19.05 -20.94 -4.45
CA ARG A 155 18.55 -21.02 -5.83
C ARG A 155 17.36 -21.97 -5.95
N ARG A 156 17.40 -23.13 -5.25
CA ARG A 156 16.25 -24.04 -5.14
C ARG A 156 15.04 -23.40 -4.46
N ARG A 157 15.23 -22.66 -3.35
CA ARG A 157 14.13 -21.95 -2.65
C ARG A 157 13.51 -20.85 -3.50
N ARG A 158 14.33 -19.98 -4.12
CA ARG A 158 13.83 -18.94 -5.05
C ARG A 158 13.13 -19.54 -6.27
N SER A 159 13.71 -20.57 -6.91
CA SER A 159 13.08 -21.29 -8.02
C SER A 159 11.73 -21.90 -7.62
N ARG A 160 11.64 -22.51 -6.42
CA ARG A 160 10.37 -23.01 -5.87
C ARG A 160 9.35 -21.90 -5.64
N ASN A 161 9.77 -20.74 -5.11
CA ASN A 161 8.87 -19.61 -4.86
C ASN A 161 8.43 -18.89 -6.14
N THR A 162 9.31 -18.81 -7.15
CA THR A 162 8.94 -18.29 -8.47
C THR A 162 7.94 -19.24 -9.14
N LYS A 163 8.18 -20.56 -9.10
CA LYS A 163 7.25 -21.57 -9.63
C LYS A 163 5.90 -21.56 -8.89
N SER A 164 5.88 -21.42 -7.56
CA SER A 164 4.62 -21.30 -6.80
C SER A 164 3.86 -20.02 -7.15
N SER A 165 4.56 -18.88 -7.32
CA SER A 165 3.92 -17.62 -7.73
C SER A 165 3.34 -17.67 -9.15
N VAL A 166 4.00 -18.38 -10.08
CA VAL A 166 3.52 -18.60 -11.46
C VAL A 166 2.31 -19.53 -11.45
N ASN A 167 2.34 -20.60 -10.65
CA ASN A 167 1.19 -21.50 -10.49
C ASN A 167 -0.01 -20.79 -9.85
N LEU A 168 0.21 -19.95 -8.84
CA LEU A 168 -0.85 -19.13 -8.22
C LEU A 168 -1.44 -18.12 -9.21
N ARG A 169 -0.59 -17.46 -10.01
CA ARG A 169 -1.05 -16.57 -11.10
C ARG A 169 -1.85 -17.34 -12.15
N ALA A 170 -1.41 -18.53 -12.55
CA ALA A 170 -2.11 -19.38 -13.51
C ALA A 170 -3.46 -19.91 -12.98
N LEU A 171 -3.55 -20.23 -11.69
CA LEU A 171 -4.81 -20.60 -11.03
C LEU A 171 -5.78 -19.41 -10.96
N ALA A 172 -5.28 -18.22 -10.60
CA ALA A 172 -6.08 -17.00 -10.55
C ALA A 172 -6.62 -16.59 -11.94
N THR A 173 -5.82 -16.74 -13.00
CA THR A 173 -6.29 -16.48 -14.38
C THR A 173 -7.31 -17.52 -14.83
N LYS A 174 -7.11 -18.82 -14.53
CA LYS A 174 -8.12 -19.86 -14.78
C LYS A 174 -9.44 -19.60 -14.04
N ALA A 175 -9.40 -19.16 -12.79
CA ALA A 175 -10.59 -18.82 -12.01
C ALA A 175 -11.34 -17.61 -12.61
N LYS A 176 -10.62 -16.54 -13.02
CA LYS A 176 -11.22 -15.40 -13.72
C LYS A 176 -11.87 -15.79 -15.05
N LEU A 177 -11.24 -16.69 -15.80
CA LEU A 177 -11.81 -17.21 -17.06
C LEU A 177 -13.06 -18.07 -16.80
N ALA A 178 -13.07 -18.87 -15.73
CA ALA A 178 -14.24 -19.64 -15.33
C ALA A 178 -15.42 -18.75 -14.88
N LEU A 179 -15.15 -17.66 -14.16
CA LEU A 179 -16.15 -16.64 -13.80
C LEU A 179 -16.69 -15.88 -15.02
N LYS A 180 -15.85 -15.62 -16.03
CA LYS A 180 -16.27 -14.96 -17.29
C LYS A 180 -17.02 -15.88 -18.26
N ARG A 181 -16.91 -17.20 -18.13
CA ARG A 181 -17.77 -18.14 -18.86
C ARG A 181 -19.19 -18.02 -18.31
N SER A 182 -20.00 -17.15 -18.91
CA SER A 182 -21.41 -17.02 -18.55
C SER A 182 -22.08 -18.38 -18.64
N ARG A 183 -22.76 -18.82 -17.58
CA ARG A 183 -23.58 -20.04 -17.61
C ARG A 183 -24.55 -19.95 -18.78
N LYS A 184 -24.55 -20.95 -19.67
CA LYS A 184 -25.49 -21.00 -20.80
C LYS A 184 -26.92 -20.83 -20.25
N PRO A 185 -27.78 -20.00 -20.88
CA PRO A 185 -29.14 -19.81 -20.39
C PRO A 185 -29.89 -21.16 -20.35
N SER A 186 -30.78 -21.34 -19.36
CA SER A 186 -31.52 -22.60 -19.20
C SER A 186 -32.38 -22.90 -20.44
N LYS A 187 -32.65 -24.18 -20.70
CA LYS A 187 -33.52 -24.62 -21.80
C LYS A 187 -34.87 -23.89 -21.78
N THR A 188 -35.42 -23.67 -20.57
CA THR A 188 -36.63 -22.88 -20.33
C THR A 188 -36.49 -21.42 -20.78
N LYS A 189 -35.38 -20.76 -20.45
CA LYS A 189 -35.14 -19.35 -20.85
C LYS A 189 -34.96 -19.20 -22.35
N ILE A 190 -34.30 -20.18 -22.99
CA ILE A 190 -34.15 -20.23 -24.46
C ILE A 190 -35.53 -20.40 -25.12
N ALA A 191 -36.34 -21.35 -24.65
CA ALA A 191 -37.69 -21.58 -25.18
C ALA A 191 -38.58 -20.34 -25.02
N LEU A 192 -38.49 -19.65 -23.88
CA LEU A 192 -39.27 -18.44 -23.60
C LEU A 192 -38.85 -17.26 -24.50
N LEU A 193 -37.55 -17.14 -24.81
CA LEU A 193 -37.05 -16.16 -25.80
C LEU A 193 -37.50 -16.51 -27.23
N GLN A 194 -37.44 -17.79 -27.61
CA GLN A 194 -37.93 -18.26 -28.91
C GLN A 194 -39.43 -18.00 -29.08
N ALA A 195 -40.23 -18.27 -28.04
CA ALA A 195 -41.66 -17.96 -28.04
C ALA A 195 -41.93 -16.46 -28.18
N ARG A 196 -41.15 -15.61 -27.48
CA ARG A 196 -41.24 -14.15 -27.59
C ARG A 196 -40.89 -13.65 -28.99
N LEU A 197 -39.80 -14.14 -29.58
CA LEU A 197 -39.41 -13.79 -30.94
C LEU A 197 -40.50 -14.19 -31.94
N LYS A 198 -41.05 -15.40 -31.80
CA LYS A 198 -42.15 -15.89 -32.64
C LYS A 198 -43.44 -15.06 -32.48
N ASN A 199 -43.72 -14.56 -31.27
CA ASN A 199 -44.82 -13.63 -31.04
C ASN A 199 -44.57 -12.25 -31.65
N ILE A 200 -43.33 -11.75 -31.61
CA ILE A 200 -42.94 -10.51 -32.28
C ILE A 200 -43.07 -10.67 -33.80
N GLU A 201 -42.60 -11.78 -34.38
CA GLU A 201 -42.76 -12.08 -35.80
C GLU A 201 -44.24 -12.17 -36.20
N ARG A 202 -45.07 -12.87 -35.41
CA ARG A 202 -46.52 -12.89 -35.60
C ARG A 202 -47.14 -11.50 -35.51
N SER A 203 -46.67 -10.66 -34.59
CA SER A 203 -47.15 -9.27 -34.45
C SER A 203 -46.71 -8.36 -35.61
N LYS A 204 -45.54 -8.63 -36.21
CA LYS A 204 -45.04 -7.91 -37.39
C LYS A 204 -45.77 -8.33 -38.67
N GLY A 205 -46.12 -9.62 -38.80
CA GLY A 205 -46.90 -10.15 -39.93
C GLY A 205 -48.41 -9.90 -39.82
N ALA A 206 -48.94 -9.76 -38.61
CA ALA A 206 -50.26 -9.21 -38.38
C ALA A 206 -50.18 -7.68 -38.50
N GLY A 207 -50.14 -7.16 -39.74
CA GLY A 207 -50.25 -5.72 -40.00
C GLY A 207 -51.35 -5.12 -39.12
N ARG A 208 -51.07 -3.98 -38.47
CA ARG A 208 -51.91 -3.29 -37.46
C ARG A 208 -53.39 -3.60 -37.67
N ARG A 209 -53.90 -4.69 -37.06
CA ARG A 209 -55.33 -4.95 -37.04
C ARG A 209 -55.90 -3.81 -36.21
N GLY A 210 -56.69 -2.96 -36.88
CA GLY A 210 -57.24 -1.74 -36.30
C GLY A 210 -57.69 -1.99 -34.88
N GLY A 211 -57.25 -1.13 -33.96
CA GLY A 211 -57.67 -1.23 -32.58
C GLY A 211 -59.19 -1.32 -32.52
N LYS A 212 -59.72 -2.23 -31.69
CA LYS A 212 -61.17 -2.45 -31.50
C LYS A 212 -61.92 -1.12 -31.55
N SER A 213 -62.99 -1.09 -32.33
CA SER A 213 -63.86 0.08 -32.52
C SER A 213 -64.24 0.67 -31.16
N VAL A 214 -64.42 1.99 -31.08
CA VAL A 214 -64.88 2.68 -29.86
C VAL A 214 -66.17 2.03 -29.31
N TYR A 215 -67.00 1.46 -30.19
CA TYR A 215 -68.18 0.67 -29.83
C TYR A 215 -67.85 -0.68 -29.15
N GLU A 216 -66.88 -1.44 -29.68
CA GLU A 216 -66.44 -2.72 -29.11
C GLU A 216 -65.77 -2.59 -27.74
N ARG A 217 -65.16 -1.43 -27.44
CA ARG A 217 -64.60 -1.13 -26.11
C ARG A 217 -65.67 -0.73 -25.09
N ARG A 218 -66.85 -0.29 -25.57
CA ARG A 218 -67.98 0.09 -24.72
C ARG A 218 -68.76 -1.14 -24.23
N LEU A 219 -68.83 -2.19 -25.06
CA LEU A 219 -69.55 -3.44 -24.79
C LEU A 219 -68.97 -4.30 -23.63
N TYR A 220 -67.73 -4.10 -23.22
CA TYR A 220 -67.09 -4.88 -22.15
C TYR A 220 -66.63 -4.01 -20.98
N ARG A 221 -67.43 -3.01 -20.57
CA ARG A 221 -67.27 -2.43 -19.23
C ARG A 221 -67.96 -3.36 -18.23
N ALA A 222 -67.16 -3.92 -17.32
CA ALA A 222 -67.55 -5.01 -16.41
C ALA A 222 -68.61 -4.67 -15.33
N TYR A 223 -69.34 -3.55 -15.43
CA TYR A 223 -70.23 -3.06 -14.36
C TYR A 223 -71.52 -2.35 -14.83
N GLU A 224 -72.12 -2.76 -15.94
CA GLU A 224 -73.53 -2.40 -16.21
C GLU A 224 -74.35 -3.70 -16.33
N ARG A 225 -75.21 -3.93 -15.34
CA ARG A 225 -76.24 -4.99 -15.37
C ARG A 225 -77.47 -4.49 -16.16
N PRO A 226 -78.25 -5.39 -16.79
CA PRO A 226 -79.40 -5.03 -17.62
C PRO A 226 -80.46 -4.22 -16.87
#